data_AF-A0A1H9W7W9-F1
#
_entry.id   AF-A0A1H9W7W9-F1
#
_cell.length_a   1.000
_cell.length_b   1.000
_cell.length_c   1.000
_cell.angle_alpha   90.00
_cell.angle_beta   90.00
_cell.angle_gamma   90.00
#
_symmetry.space_group_name_H-M   'P 1'
#
loop_
_entity.id
_entity.type
_entity.pdbx_description
1 polymer ?
#
loop_
_entity_poly.entity_id
_entity_poly.type
_entity_poly.pdbx_seq_one_letter_code
_entity_poly.pdbx_strand_id
1 'polypeptide(L)'
;MSRLLTRRRVLTGLAAPFVLAGCDRLGQAPAFREMVLSSGEWLSHRVHRLLVGDALAREYPPEAMSPDFRTNGNTRPRSATWQRQAERRFTDWRLRVGGLVEAPRDVSLAQLRAMPARSQITRHDCVEGWSAIGKWTGVPLGTVLDSVRLRPEARYIVFRCADDFSGMPYYESLDLRDAFHPQTILAYGMNDADLPLGHGAPLRLRVERQLGYKHAKFLTGVEAVASLSGIGRGQGGFWEDAGFYEWYAGI
;
A
#
# COMPACT_ATOMS: atom_id res chain seq x y z
N MET A 1 -20.04 20.56 -55.16
CA MET A 1 -19.15 21.67 -54.76
C MET A 1 -18.96 21.64 -53.26
N SER A 2 -17.77 21.20 -52.82
CA SER A 2 -17.37 21.03 -51.43
C SER A 2 -17.28 22.38 -50.70
N ARG A 3 -17.87 22.49 -49.51
CA ARG A 3 -17.50 23.52 -48.53
C ARG A 3 -16.88 22.81 -47.32
N LEU A 4 -15.56 22.83 -47.28
CA LEU A 4 -14.74 22.41 -46.16
C LEU A 4 -15.01 23.33 -44.96
N LEU A 5 -15.70 22.83 -43.94
CA LEU A 5 -15.72 23.43 -42.61
C LEU A 5 -14.44 23.02 -41.88
N THR A 6 -13.47 23.92 -41.83
CA THR A 6 -12.18 23.69 -41.16
C THR A 6 -12.37 23.67 -39.63
N ARG A 7 -11.82 22.64 -38.98
CA ARG A 7 -11.82 22.34 -37.53
C ARG A 7 -11.35 23.45 -36.57
N ARG A 8 -11.02 24.65 -37.05
CA ARG A 8 -10.40 25.74 -36.25
C ARG A 8 -11.38 26.72 -35.61
N ARG A 9 -12.69 26.65 -35.90
CA ARG A 9 -13.69 27.59 -35.35
C ARG A 9 -14.53 27.07 -34.17
N VAL A 10 -14.36 25.81 -33.77
CA VAL A 10 -15.12 25.24 -32.63
C VAL A 10 -14.43 25.51 -31.28
N LEU A 11 -13.16 25.92 -31.26
CA LEU A 11 -12.38 26.10 -30.02
C LEU A 11 -12.29 27.54 -29.47
N THR A 12 -13.02 28.50 -30.03
CA THR A 12 -12.94 29.91 -29.57
C THR A 12 -14.23 30.44 -28.94
N GLY A 13 -15.22 29.59 -28.66
CA GLY A 13 -16.57 30.02 -28.26
C GLY A 13 -16.92 29.97 -26.77
N LEU A 14 -16.07 29.46 -25.87
CA LEU A 14 -16.40 29.29 -24.44
C LEU A 14 -15.44 29.99 -23.48
N ALA A 15 -14.80 31.08 -23.91
CA ALA A 15 -14.13 31.98 -22.98
C ALA A 15 -15.19 32.85 -22.27
N ALA A 16 -15.76 32.33 -21.18
CA ALA A 16 -16.46 33.14 -20.18
C ALA A 16 -15.44 33.64 -19.14
N PRO A 17 -15.08 34.94 -19.11
CA PRO A 17 -14.05 35.45 -18.20
C PRO A 17 -14.51 35.57 -16.73
N PHE A 18 -15.73 35.16 -16.39
CA PHE A 18 -16.36 35.45 -15.10
C PHE A 18 -16.38 34.29 -14.08
N VAL A 19 -15.72 33.16 -14.35
CA VAL A 19 -15.69 32.02 -13.40
C VAL A 19 -14.40 31.94 -12.56
N LEU A 20 -13.31 32.61 -12.96
CA LEU A 20 -12.01 32.40 -12.32
C LEU A 20 -11.79 33.13 -10.98
N ALA A 21 -12.61 34.11 -10.62
CA ALA A 21 -12.49 34.81 -9.32
C ALA A 21 -13.18 34.07 -8.16
N GLY A 22 -14.06 33.10 -8.45
CA GLY A 22 -14.76 32.30 -7.44
C GLY A 22 -14.00 31.05 -6.98
N CYS A 23 -13.10 30.53 -7.83
CA CYS A 23 -12.33 29.33 -7.53
C CYS A 23 -11.30 29.52 -6.42
N ASP A 24 -10.77 30.73 -6.23
CA ASP A 24 -9.77 31.00 -5.18
C ASP A 24 -10.37 30.94 -3.78
N ARG A 25 -11.58 31.49 -3.58
CA ARG A 25 -12.25 31.45 -2.26
C ARG A 25 -12.79 30.05 -1.94
N LEU A 26 -13.30 29.35 -2.94
CA LEU A 26 -13.74 27.95 -2.79
C LEU A 26 -12.54 27.01 -2.59
N GLY A 27 -11.46 27.20 -3.34
CA GLY A 27 -10.21 26.43 -3.22
C GLY A 27 -9.40 26.72 -1.94
N GLN A 28 -9.78 27.73 -1.15
CA GLN A 28 -9.23 28.02 0.19
C GLN A 28 -10.14 27.51 1.31
N ALA A 29 -11.40 27.14 1.03
CA ALA A 29 -12.30 26.59 2.03
C ALA A 29 -11.90 25.13 2.32
N PRO A 30 -11.54 24.77 3.58
CA PRO A 30 -11.04 23.44 3.92
C PRO A 30 -11.99 22.32 3.48
N ALA A 31 -13.29 22.49 3.71
CA ALA A 31 -14.31 21.51 3.32
C ALA A 31 -14.45 21.33 1.81
N PHE A 32 -14.23 22.39 1.01
CA PHE A 32 -14.29 22.29 -0.45
C PHE A 32 -13.00 21.69 -1.03
N ARG A 33 -11.82 22.02 -0.47
CA ARG A 33 -10.57 21.32 -0.83
C ARG A 33 -10.64 19.85 -0.50
N GLU A 34 -11.11 19.50 0.69
CA GLU A 34 -11.26 18.11 1.11
C GLU A 34 -12.26 17.37 0.22
N MET A 35 -13.41 17.99 -0.09
CA MET A 35 -14.39 17.41 -1.03
C MET A 35 -13.82 17.24 -2.46
N VAL A 36 -13.12 18.24 -3.00
CA VAL A 36 -12.59 18.18 -4.37
C VAL A 36 -11.37 17.25 -4.48
N LEU A 37 -10.48 17.25 -3.49
CA LEU A 37 -9.32 16.36 -3.45
C LEU A 37 -9.75 14.91 -3.21
N SER A 38 -10.68 14.65 -2.29
CA SER A 38 -11.23 13.30 -2.10
C SER A 38 -12.01 12.82 -3.33
N SER A 39 -12.73 13.72 -4.02
CA SER A 39 -13.35 13.41 -5.31
C SER A 39 -12.32 13.13 -6.40
N GLY A 40 -11.21 13.87 -6.39
CA GLY A 40 -10.07 13.69 -7.30
C GLY A 40 -9.39 12.35 -7.08
N GLU A 41 -9.09 11.99 -5.83
CA GLU A 41 -8.50 10.71 -5.46
C GLU A 41 -9.42 9.54 -5.83
N TRP A 42 -10.71 9.62 -5.49
CA TRP A 42 -11.69 8.60 -5.86
C TRP A 42 -11.78 8.43 -7.37
N LEU A 43 -11.78 9.53 -8.13
CA LEU A 43 -11.81 9.49 -9.59
C LEU A 43 -10.52 8.89 -10.15
N SER A 44 -9.36 9.30 -9.65
CA SER A 44 -8.05 8.75 -10.01
C SER A 44 -7.98 7.26 -9.75
N HIS A 45 -8.42 6.79 -8.58
CA HIS A 45 -8.53 5.36 -8.24
C HIS A 45 -9.41 4.60 -9.22
N ARG A 46 -10.59 5.12 -9.53
CA ARG A 46 -11.54 4.50 -10.46
C ARG A 46 -10.99 4.44 -11.88
N VAL A 47 -10.40 5.52 -12.36
CA VAL A 47 -9.78 5.59 -13.70
C VAL A 47 -8.58 4.65 -13.77
N HIS A 48 -7.68 4.68 -12.80
CA HIS A 48 -6.52 3.78 -12.76
C HIS A 48 -6.95 2.31 -12.77
N ARG A 49 -7.98 1.97 -11.99
CA ARG A 49 -8.56 0.62 -11.97
C ARG A 49 -9.16 0.19 -13.30
N LEU A 50 -9.78 1.10 -14.05
CA LEU A 50 -10.33 0.82 -15.37
C LEU A 50 -9.22 0.63 -16.41
N LEU A 51 -8.14 1.40 -16.32
CA LEU A 51 -7.04 1.36 -17.28
C LEU A 51 -6.11 0.15 -17.06
N VAL A 52 -5.71 -0.10 -15.82
CA VAL A 52 -4.68 -1.11 -15.50
C VAL A 52 -5.32 -2.48 -15.16
N GLY A 53 -6.59 -2.50 -14.73
CA GLY A 53 -7.29 -3.74 -14.40
C GLY A 53 -6.53 -4.58 -13.38
N ASP A 54 -6.48 -5.89 -13.60
CA ASP A 54 -5.77 -6.89 -12.78
C ASP A 54 -4.40 -7.26 -13.38
N ALA A 55 -3.80 -6.39 -14.19
CA ALA A 55 -2.48 -6.63 -14.77
C ALA A 55 -1.41 -6.79 -13.68
N LEU A 56 -0.47 -7.70 -13.90
CA LEU A 56 0.70 -7.83 -13.04
C LEU A 56 1.61 -6.61 -13.20
N ALA A 57 2.20 -6.15 -12.09
CA ALA A 57 3.37 -5.30 -12.10
C ALA A 57 4.50 -5.99 -12.86
N ARG A 58 5.30 -5.18 -13.56
CA ARG A 58 6.44 -5.66 -14.34
C ARG A 58 7.43 -6.39 -13.44
N GLU A 59 7.74 -7.63 -13.83
CA GLU A 59 8.84 -8.39 -13.25
C GLU A 59 10.11 -8.20 -14.08
N TYR A 60 11.26 -8.28 -13.41
CA TYR A 60 12.57 -8.00 -13.98
C TYR A 60 13.46 -9.24 -13.92
N PRO A 61 14.43 -9.38 -14.82
CA PRO A 61 15.39 -10.47 -14.71
C PRO A 61 16.42 -10.19 -13.61
N PRO A 62 17.12 -11.21 -13.06
CA PRO A 62 18.06 -11.04 -11.95
C PRO A 62 19.17 -10.01 -12.19
N GLU A 63 19.66 -9.87 -13.42
CA GLU A 63 20.69 -8.91 -13.81
C GLU A 63 20.25 -7.43 -13.70
N ALA A 64 18.95 -7.17 -13.61
CA ALA A 64 18.40 -5.83 -13.39
C ALA A 64 18.25 -5.47 -11.90
N MET A 65 18.55 -6.39 -10.98
CA MET A 65 18.50 -6.11 -9.54
C MET A 65 19.48 -4.99 -9.18
N SER A 66 19.02 -4.08 -8.32
CA SER A 66 19.86 -2.98 -7.85
C SER A 66 21.00 -3.52 -6.98
N PRO A 67 22.24 -3.01 -7.13
CA PRO A 67 23.38 -3.45 -6.33
C PRO A 67 23.19 -3.14 -4.85
N ASP A 68 22.51 -2.04 -4.56
CA ASP A 68 22.03 -1.67 -3.23
C ASP A 68 20.52 -1.43 -3.30
N PHE A 69 19.80 -2.01 -2.35
CA PHE A 69 18.39 -1.70 -2.15
C PHE A 69 18.31 -0.81 -0.92
N ARG A 70 18.18 0.50 -1.15
CA ARG A 70 18.18 1.51 -0.08
C ARG A 70 17.15 1.18 1.01
N THR A 71 17.58 1.18 2.28
CA THR A 71 16.67 1.20 3.42
C THR A 71 16.07 2.60 3.59
N ASN A 72 14.77 2.68 3.83
CA ASN A 72 14.08 3.96 4.03
C ASN A 72 13.19 3.95 5.27
N GLY A 73 13.03 5.10 5.93
CA GLY A 73 12.31 5.23 7.21
C GLY A 73 12.99 4.46 8.35
N ASN A 74 12.20 4.00 9.34
CA ASN A 74 12.76 3.27 10.48
C ASN A 74 13.36 1.92 10.06
N THR A 75 14.60 1.65 10.46
CA THR A 75 15.30 0.39 10.18
C THR A 75 15.27 -0.58 11.37
N ARG A 76 14.85 -0.10 12.55
CA ARG A 76 14.81 -0.90 13.77
C ARG A 76 13.75 -0.37 14.75
N PRO A 77 12.57 -1.01 14.87
CA PRO A 77 11.53 -0.62 15.81
C PRO A 77 12.04 -0.47 17.25
N ARG A 78 11.62 0.58 17.95
CA ARG A 78 12.00 0.84 19.35
C ARG A 78 11.24 -0.02 20.35
N SER A 79 10.13 -0.65 19.92
CA SER A 79 9.32 -1.55 20.74
C SER A 79 10.17 -2.64 21.40
N ALA A 80 10.15 -2.69 22.73
CA ALA A 80 10.87 -3.71 23.50
C ALA A 80 10.48 -5.14 23.09
N THR A 81 9.22 -5.35 22.68
CA THR A 81 8.75 -6.65 22.20
C THR A 81 9.43 -7.05 20.89
N TRP A 82 9.50 -6.14 19.92
CA TRP A 82 10.16 -6.42 18.64
C TRP A 82 11.66 -6.65 18.83
N GLN A 83 12.31 -5.86 19.69
CA GLN A 83 13.75 -6.00 19.99
C GLN A 83 14.08 -7.38 20.58
N ARG A 84 13.33 -7.83 21.59
CA ARG A 84 13.49 -9.19 22.16
C ARG A 84 13.23 -10.29 21.12
N GLN A 85 12.23 -10.10 20.25
CA GLN A 85 11.94 -11.06 19.19
C GLN A 85 13.09 -11.12 18.18
N ALA A 86 13.69 -9.98 17.80
CA ALA A 86 14.83 -9.93 16.89
C ALA A 86 16.06 -10.66 17.46
N GLU A 87 16.35 -10.50 18.75
CA GLU A 87 17.43 -11.24 19.44
C GLU A 87 17.23 -12.76 19.39
N ARG A 88 15.98 -13.21 19.43
CA ARG A 88 15.59 -14.62 19.31
C ARG A 88 15.29 -15.04 17.87
N ARG A 89 15.73 -14.28 16.87
CA ARG A 89 15.51 -14.56 15.44
C ARG A 89 14.03 -14.81 15.11
N PHE A 90 13.13 -14.11 15.79
CA PHE A 90 11.69 -14.12 15.58
C PHE A 90 10.99 -15.48 15.78
N THR A 91 11.57 -16.42 16.54
CA THR A 91 10.92 -17.71 16.85
C THR A 91 9.57 -17.55 17.56
N ASP A 92 9.51 -16.54 18.45
CA ASP A 92 8.35 -16.23 19.29
C ASP A 92 7.42 -15.19 18.63
N TRP A 93 7.77 -14.71 17.43
CA TRP A 93 6.94 -13.76 16.70
C TRP A 93 5.71 -14.45 16.09
N ARG A 94 4.61 -13.71 16.04
CA ARG A 94 3.33 -14.13 15.48
C ARG A 94 2.68 -12.97 14.73
N LEU A 95 2.08 -13.27 13.58
CA LEU A 95 1.18 -12.38 12.86
C LEU A 95 -0.25 -12.61 13.34
N ARG A 96 -0.88 -11.59 13.91
CA ARG A 96 -2.31 -11.66 14.25
C ARG A 96 -3.15 -11.45 13.01
N VAL A 97 -4.02 -12.39 12.66
CA VAL A 97 -4.97 -12.25 11.55
C VAL A 97 -6.39 -12.25 12.12
N GLY A 98 -7.11 -11.14 11.96
CA GLY A 98 -8.40 -10.93 12.63
C GLY A 98 -9.29 -9.88 11.98
N GLY A 99 -10.18 -9.29 12.78
CA GLY A 99 -11.21 -8.36 12.33
C GLY A 99 -12.47 -9.10 11.85
N LEU A 100 -13.02 -8.66 10.72
CA LEU A 100 -14.19 -9.24 10.05
C LEU A 100 -13.85 -10.57 9.35
N VAL A 101 -13.55 -11.59 10.17
CA VAL A 101 -13.23 -12.95 9.73
C VAL A 101 -14.03 -13.98 10.52
N GLU A 102 -14.15 -15.20 10.00
CA GLU A 102 -14.80 -16.31 10.70
C GLU A 102 -13.85 -17.03 11.67
N ALA A 103 -12.57 -17.15 11.31
CA ALA A 103 -11.59 -17.94 12.04
C ALA A 103 -10.31 -17.11 12.33
N PRO A 104 -10.35 -16.16 13.28
CA PRO A 104 -9.17 -15.38 13.64
C PRO A 104 -8.08 -16.28 14.22
N ARG A 105 -6.82 -15.98 13.91
CA ARG A 105 -5.67 -16.78 14.36
C ARG A 105 -4.38 -15.98 14.43
N ASP A 106 -3.46 -16.44 15.25
CA ASP A 106 -2.07 -15.96 15.27
C ASP A 106 -1.19 -16.95 14.48
N VAL A 107 -0.49 -16.46 13.45
CA VAL A 107 0.31 -17.28 12.51
C VAL A 107 1.80 -17.05 12.77
N SER A 108 2.57 -18.12 13.00
CA SER A 108 4.02 -18.04 13.16
C SER A 108 4.76 -17.80 11.85
N LEU A 109 6.00 -17.29 11.94
CA LEU A 109 6.87 -17.15 10.78
C LEU A 109 7.11 -18.49 10.08
N ALA A 110 7.27 -19.58 10.84
CA ALA A 110 7.43 -20.92 10.30
C ALA A 110 6.18 -21.40 9.55
N GLN A 111 4.98 -21.11 10.07
CA GLN A 111 3.72 -21.42 9.38
C GLN A 111 3.56 -20.60 8.09
N LEU A 112 3.93 -19.32 8.07
CA LEU A 112 3.92 -18.52 6.84
C LEU A 112 4.87 -19.09 5.79
N ARG A 113 6.07 -19.55 6.19
CA ARG A 113 7.03 -20.18 5.29
C ARG A 113 6.60 -21.55 4.77
N ALA A 114 5.68 -22.21 5.47
CA ALA A 114 5.10 -23.49 5.04
C ALA A 114 3.90 -23.31 4.06
N MET A 115 3.39 -22.09 3.90
CA MET A 115 2.34 -21.80 2.90
C MET A 115 2.95 -21.70 1.49
N PRO A 116 2.14 -21.86 0.42
CA PRO A 116 2.58 -21.62 -0.95
C PRO A 116 3.21 -20.23 -1.09
N ALA A 117 4.49 -20.20 -1.45
CA ALA A 117 5.26 -18.98 -1.60
C ALA A 117 5.25 -18.49 -3.05
N ARG A 118 5.37 -17.17 -3.21
CA ARG A 118 5.71 -16.50 -4.46
C ARG A 118 7.04 -15.80 -4.30
N SER A 119 7.90 -15.93 -5.31
CA SER A 119 9.07 -15.08 -5.50
C SER A 119 8.84 -14.16 -6.70
N GLN A 120 9.19 -12.89 -6.57
CA GLN A 120 9.05 -11.90 -7.64
C GLN A 120 10.21 -10.92 -7.60
N ILE A 121 10.76 -10.56 -8.76
CA ILE A 121 11.79 -9.51 -8.88
C ILE A 121 11.11 -8.27 -9.42
N THR A 122 10.92 -7.28 -8.56
CA THR A 122 10.07 -6.12 -8.86
C THR A 122 10.76 -4.81 -8.47
N ARG A 123 10.33 -3.74 -9.12
CA ARG A 123 10.78 -2.38 -8.82
C ARG A 123 9.95 -1.81 -7.67
N HIS A 124 10.62 -1.21 -6.70
CA HIS A 124 10.02 -0.38 -5.67
C HIS A 124 10.22 1.08 -6.05
N ASP A 125 9.13 1.83 -6.14
CA ASP A 125 9.15 3.25 -6.44
C ASP A 125 8.81 4.06 -5.18
N CYS A 126 9.76 4.84 -4.69
CA CYS A 126 9.56 5.67 -3.53
C CYS A 126 9.04 7.06 -3.94
N VAL A 127 8.14 7.61 -3.13
CA VAL A 127 7.64 8.98 -3.29
C VAL A 127 8.75 10.04 -3.23
N GLU A 128 9.89 9.72 -2.62
CA GLU A 128 11.07 10.58 -2.53
C GLU A 128 11.89 10.64 -3.84
N GLY A 129 11.42 10.03 -4.94
CA GLY A 129 12.02 10.17 -6.26
C GLY A 129 13.15 9.17 -6.56
N TRP A 130 13.25 8.07 -5.82
CA TRP A 130 14.20 6.99 -6.08
C TRP A 130 13.48 5.65 -6.28
N SER A 131 14.12 4.74 -7.01
CA SER A 131 13.62 3.38 -7.20
C SER A 131 14.74 2.35 -7.03
N ALA A 132 14.36 1.14 -6.64
CA ALA A 132 15.27 0.01 -6.53
C ALA A 132 14.57 -1.29 -6.93
N ILE A 133 15.30 -2.19 -7.59
CA ILE A 133 14.80 -3.50 -8.01
C ILE A 133 15.36 -4.55 -7.06
N GLY A 134 14.48 -5.38 -6.50
CA GLY A 134 14.86 -6.44 -5.58
C GLY A 134 14.00 -7.68 -5.76
N LYS A 135 14.54 -8.84 -5.37
CA LYS A 135 13.81 -10.10 -5.32
C LYS A 135 13.13 -10.23 -3.96
N TRP A 136 11.82 -10.42 -3.97
CA TRP A 136 11.01 -10.60 -2.76
C TRP A 136 10.40 -11.99 -2.75
N THR A 137 10.45 -12.66 -1.60
CA THR A 137 9.83 -13.97 -1.40
C THR A 137 8.90 -13.94 -0.20
N GLY A 138 7.68 -14.45 -0.37
CA GLY A 138 6.65 -14.41 0.65
C GLY A 138 5.42 -15.20 0.29
N VAL A 139 4.45 -15.24 1.19
CA VAL A 139 3.12 -15.82 0.92
C VAL A 139 2.22 -14.76 0.28
N PRO A 140 1.46 -15.07 -0.78
CA PRO A 140 0.41 -14.18 -1.27
C PRO A 140 -0.58 -13.83 -0.15
N LEU A 141 -0.90 -12.55 0.01
CA LEU A 141 -1.78 -12.10 1.09
C LEU A 141 -3.17 -12.77 0.99
N GLY A 142 -3.71 -12.91 -0.22
CA GLY A 142 -4.95 -13.64 -0.47
C GLY A 142 -4.96 -15.04 0.15
N THR A 143 -3.87 -15.80 0.06
CA THR A 143 -3.76 -17.15 0.67
C THR A 143 -3.91 -17.11 2.20
N VAL A 144 -3.37 -16.08 2.85
CA VAL A 144 -3.53 -15.90 4.30
C VAL A 144 -4.97 -15.52 4.65
N LEU A 145 -5.59 -14.63 3.87
CA LEU A 145 -6.97 -14.18 4.07
C LEU A 145 -8.00 -15.29 3.81
N ASP A 146 -7.80 -16.10 2.78
CA ASP A 146 -8.63 -17.27 2.47
C ASP A 146 -8.64 -18.28 3.61
N SER A 147 -7.51 -18.43 4.31
CA SER A 147 -7.41 -19.33 5.45
C SER A 147 -8.37 -18.92 6.58
N VAL A 148 -8.56 -17.63 6.83
CA VAL A 148 -9.39 -17.13 7.95
C VAL A 148 -10.84 -16.88 7.59
N ARG A 149 -11.19 -16.95 6.30
CA ARG A 149 -12.51 -16.67 5.71
C ARG A 149 -13.04 -15.28 6.08
N LEU A 150 -12.91 -14.35 5.14
CA LEU A 150 -13.43 -12.99 5.31
C LEU A 150 -14.95 -12.99 5.39
N ARG A 151 -15.51 -12.17 6.29
CA ARG A 151 -16.96 -11.94 6.34
C ARG A 151 -17.41 -11.04 5.18
N PRO A 152 -18.69 -11.13 4.74
CA PRO A 152 -19.21 -10.36 3.61
C PRO A 152 -19.13 -8.84 3.76
N GLU A 153 -18.99 -8.32 4.99
CA GLU A 153 -18.86 -6.90 5.28
C GLU A 153 -17.43 -6.36 5.13
N ALA A 154 -16.42 -7.22 5.02
CA ALA A 154 -15.03 -6.79 4.86
C ALA A 154 -14.85 -5.99 3.55
N ARG A 155 -14.19 -4.84 3.63
CA ARG A 155 -13.90 -3.95 2.49
C ARG A 155 -12.44 -3.58 2.39
N TYR A 156 -11.74 -3.55 3.52
CA TYR A 156 -10.33 -3.16 3.60
C TYR A 156 -9.56 -4.13 4.49
N ILE A 157 -8.26 -4.19 4.26
CA ILE A 157 -7.30 -4.89 5.09
C ILE A 157 -6.37 -3.85 5.70
N VAL A 158 -6.28 -3.84 7.03
CA VAL A 158 -5.44 -2.94 7.81
C VAL A 158 -4.24 -3.72 8.36
N PHE A 159 -3.06 -3.17 8.16
CA PHE A 159 -1.79 -3.72 8.59
C PHE A 159 -1.32 -3.00 9.84
N ARG A 160 -1.08 -3.77 10.91
CA ARG A 160 -0.48 -3.28 12.14
C ARG A 160 1.01 -3.59 12.14
N CYS A 161 1.80 -2.65 12.63
CA CYS A 161 3.26 -2.74 12.61
C CYS A 161 3.82 -2.60 14.03
N ALA A 162 5.03 -3.10 14.26
CA ALA A 162 5.80 -2.81 15.47
C ALA A 162 6.43 -1.40 15.45
N ASP A 163 6.36 -0.72 14.32
CA ASP A 163 6.97 0.57 14.04
C ASP A 163 6.16 1.74 14.60
N ASP A 164 6.85 2.82 14.91
CA ASP A 164 6.27 4.10 15.34
C ASP A 164 7.09 5.28 14.82
N PHE A 165 6.42 6.40 14.58
CA PHE A 165 7.05 7.68 14.27
C PHE A 165 6.66 8.68 15.36
N SER A 166 7.65 9.08 16.16
CA SER A 166 7.44 10.01 17.29
C SER A 166 6.33 9.55 18.24
N GLY A 167 6.23 8.24 18.49
CA GLY A 167 5.22 7.65 19.39
C GLY A 167 3.85 7.41 18.74
N MET A 168 3.64 7.81 17.48
CA MET A 168 2.44 7.45 16.73
C MET A 168 2.67 6.10 16.03
N PRO A 169 1.86 5.06 16.31
CA PRO A 169 2.02 3.75 15.68
C PRO A 169 1.85 3.82 14.16
N TYR A 170 2.76 3.19 13.43
CA TYR A 170 2.62 3.04 11.99
C TYR A 170 1.55 1.99 11.67
N TYR A 171 0.67 2.31 10.73
CA TYR A 171 -0.27 1.38 10.15
C TYR A 171 -0.45 1.70 8.68
N GLU A 172 -0.97 0.72 7.95
CA GLU A 172 -1.28 0.89 6.54
C GLU A 172 -2.58 0.17 6.20
N SER A 173 -3.17 0.44 5.05
CA SER A 173 -4.31 -0.35 4.57
C SER A 173 -4.36 -0.49 3.05
N LEU A 174 -5.08 -1.53 2.62
CA LEU A 174 -5.43 -1.80 1.22
C LEU A 174 -6.92 -2.10 1.12
N ASP A 175 -7.50 -1.86 -0.05
CA ASP A 175 -8.78 -2.48 -0.40
C ASP A 175 -8.63 -3.98 -0.69
N LEU A 176 -9.75 -4.70 -0.71
CA LEU A 176 -9.73 -6.14 -0.99
C LEU A 176 -9.15 -6.48 -2.38
N ARG A 177 -9.32 -5.64 -3.40
CA ARG A 177 -8.83 -5.98 -4.74
C ARG A 177 -7.31 -6.04 -4.75
N ASP A 178 -6.67 -5.03 -4.18
CA ASP A 178 -5.21 -5.01 -4.06
C ASP A 178 -4.70 -6.03 -3.05
N ALA A 179 -5.46 -6.32 -1.99
CA ALA A 179 -5.10 -7.36 -1.03
C ALA A 179 -5.09 -8.77 -1.63
N PHE A 180 -6.00 -9.05 -2.58
CA PHE A 180 -6.07 -10.32 -3.32
C PHE A 180 -5.26 -10.32 -4.61
N HIS A 181 -4.58 -9.23 -4.96
CA HIS A 181 -3.76 -9.19 -6.15
C HIS A 181 -2.62 -10.22 -6.06
N PRO A 182 -2.33 -11.00 -7.13
CA PRO A 182 -1.37 -12.10 -7.04
C PRO A 182 0.06 -11.71 -6.62
N GLN A 183 0.48 -10.45 -6.85
CA GLN A 183 1.79 -9.92 -6.45
C GLN A 183 1.78 -9.16 -5.12
N THR A 184 0.63 -9.10 -4.44
CA THR A 184 0.56 -8.59 -3.08
C THR A 184 0.96 -9.70 -2.12
N ILE A 185 2.17 -9.61 -1.58
CA ILE A 185 2.76 -10.67 -0.76
C ILE A 185 3.14 -10.15 0.63
N LEU A 186 3.08 -11.06 1.60
CA LEU A 186 3.70 -10.91 2.90
C LEU A 186 5.11 -11.50 2.81
N ALA A 187 6.08 -10.64 2.51
CA ALA A 187 7.47 -11.03 2.26
C ALA A 187 8.23 -11.29 3.56
N TYR A 188 8.85 -12.46 3.64
CA TYR A 188 9.76 -12.87 4.72
C TYR A 188 11.20 -13.12 4.22
N GLY A 189 11.43 -12.99 2.91
CA GLY A 189 12.73 -13.13 2.28
C GLY A 189 13.00 -12.03 1.24
N MET A 190 14.27 -11.68 1.09
CA MET A 190 14.76 -10.69 0.14
C MET A 190 16.09 -11.15 -0.45
N ASN A 191 16.24 -11.06 -1.78
CA ASN A 191 17.47 -11.41 -2.51
C ASN A 191 18.04 -12.78 -2.09
N ASP A 192 17.17 -13.80 -2.06
CA ASP A 192 17.51 -15.19 -1.71
C ASP A 192 18.01 -15.41 -0.27
N ALA A 193 17.85 -14.42 0.60
CA ALA A 193 18.14 -14.50 2.03
C ALA A 193 16.90 -14.19 2.88
N ASP A 194 17.03 -14.39 4.19
CA ASP A 194 16.04 -13.90 5.15
C ASP A 194 15.91 -12.37 5.05
N LEU A 195 14.71 -11.85 5.26
CA LEU A 195 14.43 -10.42 5.21
C LEU A 195 15.33 -9.66 6.22
N PRO A 196 16.19 -8.73 5.76
CA PRO A 196 17.03 -7.97 6.68
C PRO A 196 16.22 -7.07 7.60
N LEU A 197 16.75 -6.79 8.81
CA LEU A 197 16.06 -5.96 9.81
C LEU A 197 15.64 -4.60 9.24
N GLY A 198 16.56 -3.89 8.56
CA GLY A 198 16.29 -2.58 7.96
C GLY A 198 15.20 -2.58 6.88
N HIS A 199 14.90 -3.74 6.31
CA HIS A 199 13.86 -3.92 5.30
C HIS A 199 12.52 -4.42 5.85
N GLY A 200 12.38 -4.53 7.17
CA GLY A 200 11.08 -4.82 7.81
C GLY A 200 10.95 -6.22 8.39
N ALA A 201 12.05 -6.88 8.75
CA ALA A 201 12.01 -8.21 9.37
C ALA A 201 11.06 -8.30 10.59
N PRO A 202 10.41 -9.45 10.82
CA PRO A 202 10.53 -10.70 10.06
C PRO A 202 9.61 -10.77 8.84
N LEU A 203 8.69 -9.81 8.71
CA LEU A 203 7.65 -9.83 7.70
C LEU A 203 7.30 -8.40 7.29
N ARG A 204 7.25 -8.15 5.98
CA ARG A 204 6.78 -6.89 5.41
C ARG A 204 5.68 -7.12 4.38
N LEU A 205 4.88 -6.09 4.18
CA LEU A 205 3.98 -6.01 3.04
C LEU A 205 4.76 -5.59 1.79
N ARG A 206 4.40 -6.20 0.66
CA ARG A 206 4.80 -5.80 -0.69
C ARG A 206 3.55 -5.64 -1.54
N VAL A 207 3.36 -4.46 -2.12
CA VAL A 207 2.23 -4.12 -3.02
C VAL A 207 2.80 -3.50 -4.28
N GLU A 208 3.20 -4.33 -5.24
CA GLU A 208 4.08 -3.91 -6.35
C GLU A 208 3.46 -2.91 -7.33
N ARG A 209 2.16 -2.64 -7.18
CA ARG A 209 1.39 -1.69 -7.99
C ARG A 209 1.14 -0.37 -7.28
N GLN A 210 1.79 -0.14 -6.13
CA GLN A 210 1.66 1.09 -5.37
C GLN A 210 3.02 1.63 -4.91
N LEU A 211 3.07 2.94 -4.64
CA LEU A 211 4.26 3.62 -4.14
C LEU A 211 4.73 3.08 -2.79
N GLY A 212 6.02 3.30 -2.51
CA GLY A 212 6.75 2.63 -1.45
C GLY A 212 6.24 2.86 -0.02
N TYR A 213 5.53 3.95 0.26
CA TYR A 213 4.97 4.19 1.59
C TYR A 213 3.84 3.20 1.93
N LYS A 214 3.16 2.64 0.94
CA LYS A 214 2.14 1.60 1.13
C LYS A 214 2.73 0.23 1.50
N HIS A 215 4.05 0.07 1.43
CA HIS A 215 4.75 -1.21 1.67
C HIS A 215 5.17 -1.33 3.14
N ALA A 216 4.18 -1.49 4.02
CA ALA A 216 4.36 -1.56 5.47
C ALA A 216 5.45 -2.57 5.92
N LYS A 217 6.23 -2.18 6.93
CA LYS A 217 7.35 -2.98 7.49
C LYS A 217 7.01 -3.46 8.89
N PHE A 218 7.73 -4.49 9.37
CA PHE A 218 7.66 -4.96 10.75
C PHE A 218 6.25 -5.38 11.15
N LEU A 219 5.55 -6.13 10.28
CA LEU A 219 4.16 -6.47 10.48
C LEU A 219 3.96 -7.24 11.79
N THR A 220 2.86 -6.95 12.46
CA THR A 220 2.40 -7.62 13.69
C THR A 220 0.95 -8.08 13.57
N GLY A 221 0.18 -7.49 12.65
CA GLY A 221 -1.18 -7.95 12.38
C GLY A 221 -1.77 -7.52 11.04
N VAL A 222 -2.82 -8.23 10.67
CA VAL A 222 -3.67 -8.05 9.49
C VAL A 222 -5.12 -8.10 9.98
N GLU A 223 -5.88 -7.05 9.71
CA GLU A 223 -7.24 -6.87 10.23
C GLU A 223 -8.20 -6.55 9.09
N ALA A 224 -9.21 -7.39 8.88
CA ALA A 224 -10.27 -7.10 7.92
C ALA A 224 -11.30 -6.14 8.53
N VAL A 225 -11.63 -5.05 7.85
CA VAL A 225 -12.54 -4.01 8.36
C VAL A 225 -13.54 -3.56 7.30
N ALA A 226 -14.69 -3.04 7.73
CA ALA A 226 -15.74 -2.54 6.83
C ALA A 226 -15.49 -1.09 6.38
N SER A 227 -14.79 -0.30 7.21
CA SER A 227 -14.48 1.11 6.96
C SER A 227 -13.14 1.47 7.60
N LEU A 228 -12.45 2.44 7.00
CA LEU A 228 -11.22 3.03 7.54
C LEU A 228 -11.49 4.23 8.47
N SER A 229 -12.70 4.80 8.45
CA SER A 229 -13.06 6.04 9.15
C SER A 229 -12.83 6.01 10.67
N GLY A 230 -12.82 4.83 11.29
CA GLY A 230 -12.57 4.64 12.73
C GLY A 230 -11.12 4.25 13.07
N ILE A 231 -10.21 4.28 12.11
CA ILE A 231 -8.83 3.80 12.25
C ILE A 231 -7.88 4.98 12.06
N GLY A 232 -7.00 5.20 13.05
CA GLY A 232 -6.13 6.38 13.03
C GLY A 232 -6.95 7.67 12.99
N ARG A 233 -6.70 8.52 11.99
CA ARG A 233 -7.50 9.73 11.70
C ARG A 233 -8.50 9.52 10.56
N GLY A 234 -8.72 8.27 10.15
CA GLY A 234 -9.72 7.91 9.17
C GLY A 234 -9.27 8.05 7.72
N GLN A 235 -8.01 8.42 7.45
CA GLN A 235 -7.48 8.63 6.09
C GLN A 235 -6.83 7.38 5.50
N GLY A 236 -6.76 6.27 6.25
CA GLY A 236 -6.45 4.94 5.71
C GLY A 236 -5.01 4.49 5.86
N GLY A 237 -4.10 5.31 6.35
CA GLY A 237 -2.73 4.92 6.66
C GLY A 237 -2.00 6.00 7.41
N PHE A 238 -0.78 5.70 7.86
CA PHE A 238 0.01 6.65 8.63
C PHE A 238 0.36 7.92 7.83
N TRP A 239 0.80 7.77 6.59
CA TRP A 239 1.24 8.90 5.77
C TRP A 239 0.06 9.70 5.21
N GLU A 240 -1.08 9.06 5.05
CA GLU A 240 -2.35 9.69 4.75
C GLU A 240 -2.81 10.54 5.94
N ASP A 241 -2.75 10.01 7.16
CA ASP A 241 -3.16 10.70 8.39
C ASP A 241 -2.23 11.85 8.79
N ALA A 242 -0.91 11.72 8.55
CA ALA A 242 0.11 12.63 9.06
C ALA A 242 0.74 13.50 7.96
N GLY A 243 0.93 12.93 6.76
CA GLY A 243 1.57 13.58 5.62
C GLY A 243 0.59 14.04 4.54
N PHE A 244 -0.71 13.76 4.69
CA PHE A 244 -1.75 14.03 3.70
C PHE A 244 -1.44 13.43 2.32
N TYR A 245 -0.82 12.24 2.32
CA TYR A 245 -0.62 11.48 1.09
C TYR A 245 -1.96 10.93 0.60
N GLU A 246 -2.06 10.65 -0.70
CA GLU A 246 -3.21 9.93 -1.25
C GLU A 246 -3.28 8.53 -0.63
N TRP A 247 -4.47 8.02 -0.35
CA TRP A 247 -4.59 6.65 0.16
C TRP A 247 -4.36 5.62 -0.94
N TYR A 248 -4.84 5.88 -2.16
CA TYR A 248 -4.52 5.04 -3.32
C TYR A 248 -3.30 5.53 -4.08
N ALA A 249 -2.17 4.84 -3.90
CA ALA A 249 -0.87 5.23 -4.47
C ALA A 249 -0.50 4.47 -5.76
N GLY A 250 -1.46 4.21 -6.64
CA GLY A 250 -1.29 3.35 -7.82
C GLY A 250 -0.23 3.83 -8.82
N ILE A 251 0.56 2.90 -9.36
CA ILE A 251 1.56 3.12 -10.43
C ILE A 251 1.44 2.12 -11.58
#